data_AF-A0A960LSJ0-F1
#
_entry.id   AF-A0A960LSJ0-F1
#
_cell.length_a   1.000
_cell.length_b   1.000
_cell.length_c   1.000
_cell.angle_alpha   90.00
_cell.angle_beta   90.00
_cell.angle_gamma   90.00
#
_symmetry.space_group_name_H-M   'P 1'
#
loop_
_entity.id
_entity.type
_entity.pdbx_description
1 polymer ?
#
loop_
_entity_poly.entity_id
_entity_poly.type
_entity_poly.pdbx_seq_one_letter_code
_entity_poly.pdbx_strand_id
1 'polypeptide(L)'
;LYYVTRLQDKNNPSRKITPPLSYGYFKNNPKQLSWERRGYKDENGKKPLYNLHHLREKPLAPVLIVEGEKTADKALEKFPDRDFICMTWSGGASSVSKADWSPLFGREVVIWPDNDEAGFRAGTQVCEELKKTGSREIYIVENKELFEKLPPKWDLADPLPSQVESSFLDLCLKEEDKNRFQQSVLSELDLKNKLSFENKLRMTDLLYLYEMKNKERFEEDLSKNLSPAEKDTIYLRHTHEGVTFLQREKEIYKKVATDPEINASGKLAERLTYQIHIYEACHGKTPTEKEVLLMKTTIQNSVKDLASISSNGVSRNIQDLAIDRSLKAVCEKSLKGQEFRIDKSDFIGHIQSEMSHISKQRDIEIVQNQALEKEIAMTKDRSHGLTL
;
A
#
# COMPACT_ATOMS: atom_id res chain seq x y z
N LEU A 1 12.21 20.72 -4.90
CA LEU A 1 10.96 21.29 -4.34
C LEU A 1 9.84 21.07 -5.33
N TYR A 2 8.61 20.86 -4.84
CA TYR A 2 7.44 20.69 -5.68
C TYR A 2 6.30 21.54 -5.14
N TYR A 3 5.67 22.31 -6.01
CA TYR A 3 4.56 23.20 -5.73
C TYR A 3 3.46 22.99 -6.75
N VAL A 4 2.24 23.31 -6.34
CA VAL A 4 1.10 23.45 -7.25
C VAL A 4 0.69 24.91 -7.23
N THR A 5 0.81 25.60 -8.38
CA THR A 5 0.33 26.99 -8.48
C THR A 5 -1.18 26.95 -8.69
N ARG A 6 -1.96 27.54 -7.80
CA ARG A 6 -3.41 27.71 -7.99
C ARG A 6 -3.69 29.08 -8.62
N LEU A 7 -4.07 29.08 -9.89
CA LEU A 7 -4.50 30.28 -10.60
C LEU A 7 -6.02 30.28 -10.68
N GLN A 8 -6.65 31.31 -10.14
CA GLN A 8 -8.11 31.45 -10.09
C GLN A 8 -8.52 32.66 -10.93
N ASP A 9 -9.57 32.51 -11.73
CA ASP A 9 -10.13 33.62 -12.49
C ASP A 9 -10.73 34.64 -11.52
N LYS A 10 -10.28 35.89 -11.63
CA LYS A 10 -10.73 36.99 -10.77
C LYS A 10 -12.23 37.28 -10.93
N ASN A 11 -12.78 37.06 -12.13
CA ASN A 11 -14.18 37.35 -12.45
C ASN A 11 -15.08 36.13 -12.26
N ASN A 12 -14.49 34.94 -12.14
CA ASN A 12 -15.21 33.72 -11.85
C ASN A 12 -14.39 32.81 -10.93
N PRO A 13 -14.49 32.97 -9.59
CA PRO A 13 -13.74 32.17 -8.64
C PRO A 13 -13.93 30.65 -8.79
N SER A 14 -15.01 30.18 -9.41
CA SER A 14 -15.19 28.74 -9.66
C SER A 14 -14.24 28.19 -10.73
N ARG A 15 -13.71 29.05 -11.62
CA ARG A 15 -12.71 28.69 -12.62
C ARG A 15 -11.31 28.80 -12.03
N LYS A 16 -10.66 27.65 -11.89
CA LYS A 16 -9.27 27.55 -11.45
C LYS A 16 -8.49 26.60 -12.35
N ILE A 17 -7.20 26.89 -12.54
CA ILE A 17 -6.23 25.93 -13.06
C ILE A 17 -5.13 25.73 -12.01
N THR A 18 -4.60 24.52 -11.93
CA THR A 18 -3.60 24.14 -10.94
C THR A 18 -2.34 23.58 -11.62
N PRO A 19 -1.61 24.38 -12.41
CA PRO A 19 -0.39 23.91 -13.05
C PRO A 19 0.67 23.51 -12.01
N PRO A 20 1.36 22.38 -12.23
CA PRO A 20 2.47 21.98 -11.39
C PRO A 20 3.69 22.88 -11.63
N LEU A 21 4.48 23.08 -10.58
CA LEU A 21 5.73 23.84 -10.62
C LEU A 21 6.77 23.10 -9.78
N SER A 22 7.86 22.65 -10.41
CA SER A 22 8.95 21.94 -9.73
C SER A 22 10.26 22.69 -9.84
N TYR A 23 11.07 22.59 -8.78
CA TYR A 23 12.45 23.08 -8.75
C TYR A 23 13.38 21.91 -8.46
N GLY A 24 14.35 21.68 -9.34
CA GLY A 24 15.29 20.57 -9.18
C GLY A 24 16.17 20.36 -10.39
N TYR A 25 16.85 19.21 -10.39
CA TYR A 25 17.60 18.70 -11.54
C TYR A 25 16.66 17.85 -12.40
N PHE A 26 16.58 18.16 -13.69
CA PHE A 26 15.74 17.43 -14.63
C PHE A 26 16.60 16.55 -15.54
N LYS A 27 16.05 15.45 -16.07
CA LYS A 27 16.81 14.51 -16.93
C LYS A 27 17.44 15.20 -18.16
N ASN A 28 16.77 16.20 -18.71
CA ASN A 28 17.23 17.04 -19.81
C ASN A 28 18.22 18.13 -19.38
N ASN A 29 18.35 18.43 -18.09
CA ASN A 29 19.33 19.36 -17.54
C ASN A 29 19.85 18.92 -16.16
N PRO A 30 20.63 17.81 -16.10
CA PRO A 30 20.98 17.17 -14.84
C PRO A 30 22.04 17.93 -14.03
N LYS A 31 22.69 18.94 -14.62
CA LYS A 31 23.79 19.70 -13.99
C LYS A 31 23.37 21.07 -13.46
N GLN A 32 22.13 21.49 -13.70
CA GLN A 32 21.66 22.82 -13.33
C GLN A 32 20.28 22.72 -12.67
N LEU A 33 20.13 23.41 -11.55
CA LEU A 33 18.83 23.60 -10.91
C LEU A 33 18.01 24.59 -11.74
N SER A 34 16.78 24.22 -12.07
CA SER A 34 15.84 25.10 -12.76
C SER A 34 14.44 24.98 -12.20
N TRP A 35 13.60 25.96 -12.52
CA TRP A 35 12.15 25.88 -12.32
C TRP A 35 11.49 25.40 -13.62
N GLU A 36 10.68 24.35 -13.56
CA GLU A 36 9.86 23.90 -14.69
C GLU A 36 8.38 23.79 -14.32
N ARG A 37 7.49 24.16 -15.26
CA ARG A 37 6.03 23.95 -15.15
C ARG A 37 5.68 22.48 -15.43
N ARG A 38 6.19 21.59 -14.59
CA ARG A 38 6.09 20.14 -14.75
C ARG A 38 5.94 19.48 -13.40
N GLY A 39 5.13 18.42 -13.37
CA GLY A 39 5.00 17.53 -12.21
C GLY A 39 6.31 16.80 -11.92
N TYR A 40 6.75 16.77 -10.67
CA TYR A 40 7.86 15.92 -10.29
C TYR A 40 7.40 14.45 -10.27
N LYS A 41 8.22 13.58 -10.84
CA LYS A 41 8.07 12.13 -10.79
C LYS A 41 9.42 11.52 -10.46
N ASP A 42 9.41 10.42 -9.72
CA ASP A 42 10.61 9.63 -9.47
C ASP A 42 11.04 8.84 -10.72
N GLU A 43 12.09 8.04 -10.56
CA GLU A 43 12.63 7.16 -11.59
C GLU A 43 11.62 6.14 -12.14
N ASN A 44 10.59 5.81 -11.34
CA ASN A 44 9.52 4.86 -11.65
C ASN A 44 8.25 5.55 -12.16
N GLY A 45 8.31 6.87 -12.38
CA GLY A 45 7.19 7.65 -12.88
C GLY A 45 6.11 7.95 -11.85
N LYS A 46 6.34 7.63 -10.57
CA LYS A 46 5.44 7.89 -9.45
C LYS A 46 5.69 9.28 -8.87
N LYS A 47 4.64 9.89 -8.32
CA LYS A 47 4.71 11.21 -7.67
C LYS A 47 4.95 11.02 -6.16
N PRO A 48 5.84 11.81 -5.55
CA PRO A 48 6.02 11.79 -4.11
C PRO A 48 4.78 12.36 -3.41
N LEU A 49 4.56 11.93 -2.17
CA LEU A 49 3.57 12.53 -1.28
C LEU A 49 4.06 13.89 -0.76
N TYR A 50 3.13 14.80 -0.56
CA TYR A 50 3.37 16.06 0.16
C TYR A 50 3.70 15.74 1.63
N ASN A 51 4.59 16.55 2.25
CA ASN A 51 5.05 16.36 3.64
C ASN A 51 5.83 15.06 3.94
N LEU A 52 6.31 14.36 2.91
CA LEU A 52 7.04 13.09 3.04
C LEU A 52 8.21 13.09 4.03
N HIS A 53 8.93 14.22 4.15
CA HIS A 53 10.10 14.35 5.02
C HIS A 53 9.78 14.17 6.51
N HIS A 54 8.56 14.51 6.97
CA HIS A 54 8.14 14.35 8.36
C HIS A 54 8.06 12.89 8.81
N LEU A 55 7.86 11.93 7.89
CA LEU A 55 7.83 10.50 8.23
C LEU A 55 9.15 10.03 8.87
N ARG A 56 10.28 10.63 8.49
CA ARG A 56 11.59 10.31 9.06
C ARG A 56 11.78 10.92 10.44
N GLU A 57 11.22 12.11 10.68
CA GLU A 57 11.30 12.83 11.94
C GLU A 57 10.44 12.18 13.03
N LYS A 58 9.27 11.65 12.64
CA LYS A 58 8.33 10.98 13.54
C LYS A 58 8.04 9.56 13.02
N PRO A 59 8.93 8.59 13.29
CA PRO A 59 8.87 7.25 12.69
C PRO A 59 7.66 6.40 13.13
N LEU A 60 7.01 6.73 14.24
CA LEU A 60 5.85 6.00 14.77
C LEU A 60 4.55 6.82 14.72
N ALA A 61 4.61 8.10 14.35
CA ALA A 61 3.43 8.94 14.27
C ALA A 61 2.43 8.41 13.22
N PRO A 62 1.13 8.44 13.53
CA PRO A 62 0.08 8.12 12.57
C PRO A 62 -0.01 9.20 11.48
N VAL A 63 -0.55 8.81 10.32
CA VAL A 63 -0.63 9.67 9.14
C VAL A 63 -2.08 10.01 8.84
N LEU A 64 -2.38 11.29 8.64
CA LEU A 64 -3.68 11.77 8.17
C LEU A 64 -3.57 12.13 6.68
N ILE A 65 -4.34 11.45 5.83
CA ILE A 65 -4.38 11.68 4.39
C ILE A 65 -5.62 12.49 4.00
N VAL A 66 -5.41 13.57 3.24
CA VAL A 66 -6.46 14.47 2.70
C VAL A 66 -6.23 14.71 1.20
N GLU A 67 -7.23 15.21 0.45
CA GLU A 67 -7.14 15.36 -1.02
C GLU A 67 -6.27 16.54 -1.52
N GLY A 68 -6.00 17.55 -0.70
CA GLY A 68 -5.29 18.76 -1.15
C GLY A 68 -4.18 19.26 -0.23
N GLU A 69 -3.16 19.92 -0.80
CA GLU A 69 -2.00 20.43 -0.04
C GLU A 69 -2.44 21.51 0.98
N LYS A 70 -3.36 22.41 0.59
CA LYS A 70 -3.96 23.40 1.51
C LYS A 70 -4.64 22.73 2.71
N THR A 71 -5.36 21.64 2.43
CA THR A 71 -6.08 20.87 3.46
C THR A 71 -5.08 20.18 4.37
N ALA A 72 -3.98 19.65 3.82
CA ALA A 72 -2.93 19.02 4.62
C ALA A 72 -2.26 20.01 5.57
N ASP A 73 -2.01 21.25 5.13
CA ASP A 73 -1.42 22.31 5.97
C ASP A 73 -2.34 22.72 7.13
N LYS A 74 -3.66 22.69 6.93
CA LYS A 74 -4.64 23.15 7.91
C LYS A 74 -5.26 22.04 8.77
N ALA A 75 -5.19 20.79 8.34
CA ALA A 75 -5.90 19.69 8.98
C ALA A 75 -5.53 19.53 10.47
N LEU A 76 -4.28 19.79 10.84
CA LEU A 76 -3.84 19.71 12.24
C LEU A 76 -4.51 20.75 13.15
N GLU A 77 -5.00 21.87 12.61
CA GLU A 77 -5.77 22.85 13.39
C GLU A 77 -7.07 22.24 13.94
N LYS A 78 -7.58 21.16 13.34
CA LYS A 78 -8.76 20.41 13.79
C LYS A 78 -8.45 19.34 14.83
N PHE A 79 -7.18 18.98 14.99
CA PHE A 79 -6.72 17.90 15.87
C PHE A 79 -5.49 18.33 16.69
N PRO A 80 -5.60 19.40 17.52
CA PRO A 80 -4.45 19.98 18.21
C PRO A 80 -3.78 19.03 19.20
N ASP A 81 -4.51 18.05 19.73
CA ASP A 81 -4.03 17.07 20.71
C ASP A 81 -3.50 15.78 20.05
N ARG A 82 -3.49 15.70 18.71
CA ARG A 82 -3.02 14.53 17.96
C ARG A 82 -1.67 14.81 17.31
N ASP A 83 -0.76 13.86 17.42
CA ASP A 83 0.54 13.91 16.76
C ASP A 83 0.50 13.35 15.33
N PHE A 84 -0.45 13.81 14.52
CA PHE A 84 -0.56 13.36 13.13
C PHE A 84 0.52 13.98 12.24
N ILE A 85 0.92 13.23 11.21
CA ILE A 85 1.56 13.80 10.03
C ILE A 85 0.49 13.93 8.95
N CYS A 86 0.11 15.17 8.62
CA CYS A 86 -0.84 15.44 7.54
C CYS A 86 -0.14 15.41 6.18
N MET A 87 -0.61 14.54 5.29
CA MET A 87 -0.03 14.33 3.96
C MET A 87 -1.11 14.30 2.90
N THR A 88 -0.71 14.50 1.65
CA THR A 88 -1.59 14.39 0.48
C THR A 88 -0.80 13.93 -0.74
N TRP A 89 -1.52 13.60 -1.82
CA TRP A 89 -0.94 13.28 -3.12
C TRP A 89 -1.19 14.42 -4.10
N SER A 90 -0.32 14.56 -5.10
CA SER A 90 -0.50 15.64 -6.06
C SER A 90 -1.35 15.26 -7.28
N GLY A 91 -2.28 16.16 -7.63
CA GLY A 91 -3.10 16.09 -8.84
C GLY A 91 -4.55 15.67 -8.62
N GLY A 92 -5.05 15.78 -7.39
CA GLY A 92 -6.46 15.55 -7.00
C GLY A 92 -6.94 14.11 -7.17
N ALA A 93 -8.24 13.87 -6.95
CA ALA A 93 -8.88 12.56 -6.97
C ALA A 93 -8.44 11.63 -8.12
N SER A 94 -8.28 12.14 -9.33
CA SER A 94 -7.90 11.34 -10.52
C SER A 94 -6.43 10.89 -10.56
N SER A 95 -5.61 11.31 -9.60
CA SER A 95 -4.16 11.06 -9.58
C SER A 95 -3.69 10.16 -8.43
N VAL A 96 -4.59 9.58 -7.63
CA VAL A 96 -4.25 8.72 -6.49
C VAL A 96 -3.29 7.59 -6.90
N SER A 97 -3.60 6.85 -7.97
CA SER A 97 -2.75 5.74 -8.46
C SER A 97 -1.38 6.15 -9.01
N LYS A 98 -1.18 7.46 -9.25
CA LYS A 98 0.09 8.02 -9.73
C LYS A 98 1.04 8.37 -8.59
N ALA A 99 0.59 8.34 -7.34
CA ALA A 99 1.44 8.57 -6.19
C ALA A 99 2.21 7.30 -5.78
N ASP A 100 3.37 7.51 -5.16
CA ASP A 100 4.11 6.47 -4.45
C ASP A 100 3.60 6.39 -3.00
N TRP A 101 2.87 5.33 -2.70
CA TRP A 101 2.32 5.04 -1.38
C TRP A 101 3.24 4.15 -0.53
N SER A 102 4.31 3.60 -1.12
CA SER A 102 5.26 2.73 -0.41
C SER A 102 5.88 3.34 0.86
N PRO A 103 6.04 4.68 1.00
CA PRO A 103 6.54 5.27 2.24
C PRO A 103 5.63 5.07 3.47
N LEU A 104 4.38 4.65 3.28
CA LEU A 104 3.42 4.41 4.35
C LEU A 104 3.39 2.95 4.83
N PHE A 105 4.33 2.12 4.38
CA PHE A 105 4.54 0.78 4.93
C PHE A 105 4.62 0.80 6.46
N GLY A 106 3.92 -0.12 7.11
CA GLY A 106 3.91 -0.25 8.57
C GLY A 106 3.27 0.92 9.34
N ARG A 107 2.66 1.90 8.66
CA ARG A 107 2.02 3.05 9.30
C ARG A 107 0.56 2.79 9.63
N GLU A 108 0.11 3.44 10.70
CA GLU A 108 -1.31 3.70 10.90
C GLU A 108 -1.70 4.91 10.04
N VAL A 109 -2.75 4.76 9.24
CA VAL A 109 -3.19 5.78 8.31
C VAL A 109 -4.68 6.03 8.48
N VAL A 110 -5.06 7.29 8.66
CA VAL A 110 -6.45 7.76 8.63
C VAL A 110 -6.65 8.55 7.34
N ILE A 111 -7.70 8.24 6.59
CA ILE A 111 -8.07 8.93 5.37
C ILE A 111 -9.29 9.78 5.66
N TRP A 112 -9.18 11.09 5.41
CA TRP A 112 -10.28 12.02 5.51
C TRP A 112 -10.69 12.51 4.11
N PRO A 113 -11.85 12.07 3.59
CA PRO A 113 -12.33 12.50 2.28
C PRO A 113 -12.95 13.91 2.35
N ASP A 114 -12.89 14.63 1.22
CA ASP A 114 -13.73 15.82 1.01
C ASP A 114 -15.20 15.38 0.99
N ASN A 115 -16.12 16.23 1.49
CA ASN A 115 -17.55 15.91 1.57
C ASN A 115 -18.27 16.02 0.21
N ASP A 116 -17.78 15.27 -0.78
CA ASP A 116 -18.42 15.09 -2.07
C ASP A 116 -18.09 13.73 -2.69
N GLU A 117 -18.81 13.37 -3.76
CA GLU A 117 -18.69 12.08 -4.42
C GLU A 117 -17.27 11.81 -4.98
N ALA A 118 -16.53 12.85 -5.39
CA ALA A 118 -15.17 12.69 -5.86
C ALA A 118 -14.20 12.42 -4.71
N GLY A 119 -14.36 13.13 -3.59
CA GLY A 119 -13.60 12.93 -2.35
C GLY A 119 -13.77 11.54 -1.76
N PHE A 120 -15.00 11.03 -1.68
CA PHE A 120 -15.24 9.66 -1.20
C PHE A 120 -14.60 8.61 -2.12
N ARG A 121 -14.71 8.76 -3.44
CA ARG A 121 -14.03 7.86 -4.39
C ARG A 121 -12.52 7.92 -4.25
N ALA A 122 -11.95 9.11 -4.06
CA ALA A 122 -10.52 9.28 -3.84
C ALA A 122 -10.09 8.57 -2.56
N GLY A 123 -10.83 8.74 -1.46
CA GLY A 123 -10.57 8.08 -0.18
C GLY A 123 -10.56 6.55 -0.31
N THR A 124 -11.56 5.98 -0.98
CA THR A 124 -11.59 4.53 -1.28
C THR A 124 -10.39 4.12 -2.12
N GLN A 125 -10.01 4.87 -3.15
CA GLN A 125 -8.85 4.55 -3.98
C GLN A 125 -7.54 4.61 -3.20
N VAL A 126 -7.39 5.58 -2.28
CA VAL A 126 -6.22 5.67 -1.39
C VAL A 126 -6.15 4.43 -0.51
N CYS A 127 -7.26 4.02 0.10
CA CYS A 127 -7.32 2.80 0.92
C CYS A 127 -6.85 1.56 0.14
N GLU A 128 -7.31 1.39 -1.10
CA GLU A 128 -6.88 0.27 -1.95
C GLU A 128 -5.37 0.33 -2.29
N GLU A 129 -4.79 1.51 -2.48
CA GLU A 129 -3.34 1.64 -2.65
C GLU A 129 -2.58 1.30 -1.35
N LEU A 130 -3.06 1.74 -0.19
CA LEU A 130 -2.44 1.47 1.11
C LEU A 130 -2.47 -0.02 1.47
N LYS A 131 -3.58 -0.72 1.17
CA LYS A 131 -3.69 -2.18 1.34
C LYS A 131 -2.59 -2.93 0.60
N LYS A 132 -2.21 -2.50 -0.61
CA LYS A 132 -1.11 -3.10 -1.38
C LYS A 132 0.26 -2.87 -0.74
N THR A 133 0.42 -1.73 -0.07
CA THR A 133 1.74 -1.35 0.46
C THR A 133 2.09 -2.09 1.73
N GLY A 134 1.11 -2.56 2.51
CA GLY A 134 1.35 -3.13 3.84
C GLY A 134 1.36 -2.07 4.95
N SER A 135 0.50 -1.05 4.86
CA SER A 135 0.21 -0.18 6.01
C SER A 135 -0.33 -1.01 7.18
N ARG A 136 -0.01 -0.62 8.42
CA ARG A 136 -0.38 -1.37 9.63
C ARG A 136 -1.87 -1.33 9.91
N GLU A 137 -2.48 -0.15 9.86
CA GLU A 137 -3.92 0.06 10.10
C GLU A 137 -4.39 1.11 9.12
N ILE A 138 -5.59 0.94 8.56
CA ILE A 138 -6.13 1.88 7.58
C ILE A 138 -7.57 2.22 7.96
N TYR A 139 -7.82 3.49 8.23
CA TYR A 139 -9.16 4.00 8.54
C TYR A 139 -9.61 4.96 7.45
N ILE A 140 -10.90 4.96 7.16
CA ILE A 140 -11.55 6.00 6.36
C ILE A 140 -12.63 6.62 7.23
N VAL A 141 -12.64 7.95 7.33
CA VAL A 141 -13.73 8.67 7.99
C VAL A 141 -14.92 8.67 7.04
N GLU A 142 -15.97 7.93 7.40
CA GLU A 142 -17.19 7.74 6.58
C GLU A 142 -18.47 7.80 7.41
N ASN A 143 -18.40 8.32 8.64
CA ASN A 143 -19.54 8.46 9.54
C ASN A 143 -20.66 9.29 8.90
N LYS A 144 -21.78 8.63 8.60
CA LYS A 144 -22.91 9.25 7.90
C LYS A 144 -23.49 10.46 8.65
N GLU A 145 -23.63 10.36 9.96
CA GLU A 145 -24.17 11.45 10.79
C GLU A 145 -23.27 12.69 10.75
N LEU A 146 -21.94 12.49 10.77
CA LEU A 146 -20.98 13.56 10.62
C LEU A 146 -21.11 14.23 9.25
N PHE A 147 -21.05 13.48 8.15
CA PHE A 147 -21.07 14.05 6.80
C PHE A 147 -22.41 14.72 6.44
N GLU A 148 -23.53 14.28 7.02
CA GLU A 148 -24.82 14.97 6.89
C GLU A 148 -24.84 16.35 7.58
N LYS A 149 -24.06 16.54 8.64
CA LYS A 149 -23.93 17.81 9.36
C LYS A 149 -22.91 18.77 8.71
N LEU A 150 -22.05 18.26 7.84
CA LEU A 150 -21.03 19.02 7.13
C LEU A 150 -21.59 19.60 5.81
N PRO A 151 -21.22 20.84 5.42
CA PRO A 151 -21.59 21.40 4.14
C PRO A 151 -21.12 20.54 2.95
N PRO A 152 -21.80 20.58 1.80
CA PRO A 152 -21.29 19.95 0.58
C PRO A 152 -19.92 20.51 0.20
N LYS A 153 -19.00 19.63 -0.21
CA LYS A 153 -17.59 19.92 -0.55
C LYS A 153 -16.74 20.46 0.61
N TRP A 154 -17.21 20.29 1.85
CA TRP A 154 -16.45 20.65 3.02
C TRP A 154 -15.19 19.79 3.13
N ASP A 155 -14.06 20.43 3.45
CA ASP A 155 -12.78 19.78 3.75
C ASP A 155 -12.24 20.24 5.12
N LEU A 156 -11.19 19.59 5.63
CA LEU A 156 -10.59 19.93 6.93
C LEU A 156 -9.98 21.35 6.98
N ALA A 157 -9.80 22.02 5.84
CA ALA A 157 -9.34 23.41 5.78
C ALA A 157 -10.49 24.43 5.95
N ASP A 158 -11.74 23.98 5.94
CA ASP A 158 -12.92 24.82 6.12
C ASP A 158 -13.27 25.02 7.61
N PRO A 159 -13.95 26.12 7.96
CA PRO A 159 -14.48 26.32 9.31
C PRO A 159 -15.46 25.21 9.70
N LEU A 160 -15.50 24.84 10.98
CA LEU A 160 -16.49 23.89 11.46
C LEU A 160 -17.88 24.57 11.51
N PRO A 161 -18.94 23.90 11.04
CA PRO A 161 -20.31 24.34 11.27
C PRO A 161 -20.63 24.38 12.75
N SER A 162 -21.50 25.30 13.18
CA SER A 162 -21.85 25.48 14.59
C SER A 162 -22.46 24.22 15.25
N GLN A 163 -23.07 23.34 14.46
CA GLN A 163 -23.66 22.08 14.91
C GLN A 163 -22.67 20.92 15.05
N VAL A 164 -21.38 21.12 14.75
CA VAL A 164 -20.34 20.08 14.83
C VAL A 164 -19.26 20.50 15.81
N GLU A 165 -19.12 19.74 16.90
CA GLU A 165 -18.03 19.93 17.86
C GLU A 165 -16.74 19.25 17.37
N SER A 166 -15.59 19.83 17.71
CA SER A 166 -14.27 19.27 17.32
C SER A 166 -14.06 17.86 17.87
N SER A 167 -14.55 17.60 19.09
CA SER A 167 -14.50 16.29 19.74
C SER A 167 -15.21 15.19 18.96
N PHE A 168 -16.25 15.56 18.18
CA PHE A 168 -16.98 14.60 17.35
C PHE A 168 -16.13 14.14 16.16
N LEU A 169 -15.26 15.00 15.62
CA LEU A 169 -14.31 14.60 14.57
C LEU A 169 -13.37 13.50 15.08
N ASP A 170 -12.84 13.66 16.30
CA ASP A 170 -11.92 12.71 16.93
C ASP A 170 -12.53 11.33 17.13
N LEU A 171 -13.82 11.26 17.47
CA LEU A 171 -14.56 10.01 17.65
C LEU A 171 -14.68 9.24 16.33
N CYS A 172 -14.74 9.94 15.19
CA CYS A 172 -14.92 9.33 13.88
C CYS A 172 -13.62 8.89 13.20
N LEU A 173 -12.44 9.18 13.76
CA LEU A 173 -11.15 8.90 13.09
C LEU A 173 -10.85 7.41 12.89
N LYS A 174 -11.36 6.54 13.78
CA LYS A 174 -10.98 5.11 13.84
C LYS A 174 -12.17 4.18 14.00
N GLU A 175 -13.25 4.44 13.27
CA GLU A 175 -14.48 3.65 13.39
C GLU A 175 -14.32 2.21 12.87
N GLU A 176 -13.76 2.04 11.67
CA GLU A 176 -13.56 0.73 11.06
C GLU A 176 -12.18 0.62 10.43
N ASP A 177 -11.43 -0.39 10.86
CA ASP A 177 -10.16 -0.77 10.26
C ASP A 177 -10.38 -1.51 8.94
N LYS A 178 -10.08 -0.84 7.83
CA LYS A 178 -10.32 -1.30 6.47
C LYS A 178 -9.37 -2.42 6.04
N ASN A 179 -8.22 -2.62 6.70
CA ASN A 179 -7.34 -3.78 6.43
C ASN A 179 -7.33 -4.82 7.54
N ARG A 180 -8.35 -4.81 8.42
CA ARG A 180 -8.51 -5.75 9.54
C ARG A 180 -8.30 -7.21 9.13
N PHE A 181 -8.86 -7.64 7.99
CA PHE A 181 -8.68 -9.00 7.47
C PHE A 181 -7.19 -9.33 7.26
N GLN A 182 -6.46 -8.50 6.51
CA GLN A 182 -5.06 -8.74 6.20
C GLN A 182 -4.20 -8.77 7.46
N GLN A 183 -4.44 -7.82 8.38
CA GLN A 183 -3.67 -7.71 9.62
C GLN A 183 -3.96 -8.84 10.59
N SER A 184 -5.20 -9.31 10.67
CA SER A 184 -5.55 -10.45 11.52
C SER A 184 -4.84 -11.72 11.05
N VAL A 185 -4.80 -11.96 9.73
CA VAL A 185 -4.09 -13.10 9.15
C VAL A 185 -2.57 -13.02 9.40
N LEU A 186 -1.97 -11.86 9.12
CA LEU A 186 -0.53 -11.65 9.33
C LEU A 186 -0.16 -11.80 10.81
N SER A 187 -0.94 -11.22 11.72
CA SER A 187 -0.71 -11.32 13.16
C SER A 187 -0.78 -12.77 13.65
N GLU A 188 -1.77 -13.56 13.21
CA GLU A 188 -1.88 -14.96 13.61
C GLU A 188 -0.67 -15.79 13.15
N LEU A 189 -0.13 -15.50 11.96
CA LEU A 189 1.03 -16.19 11.40
C LEU A 189 2.35 -15.73 12.03
N ASP A 190 2.48 -14.43 12.32
CA ASP A 190 3.67 -13.85 12.94
C ASP A 190 3.87 -14.35 14.38
N LEU A 191 2.79 -14.44 15.16
CA LEU A 191 2.79 -15.05 16.50
C LEU A 191 3.38 -16.47 16.50
N LYS A 192 3.18 -17.22 15.41
CA LYS A 192 3.64 -18.61 15.30
C LYS A 192 5.10 -18.71 14.85
N ASN A 193 5.60 -17.79 14.03
CA ASN A 193 6.85 -18.03 13.27
C ASN A 193 7.82 -16.84 13.15
N LYS A 194 7.51 -15.64 13.65
CA LYS A 194 8.31 -14.40 13.45
C LYS A 194 8.72 -14.21 11.98
N LEU A 195 7.83 -13.63 11.19
CA LEU A 195 7.98 -13.46 9.75
C LEU A 195 9.14 -12.52 9.40
N SER A 196 9.92 -12.90 8.39
CA SER A 196 10.88 -11.98 7.77
C SER A 196 10.15 -10.89 6.99
N PHE A 197 10.81 -9.75 6.78
CA PHE A 197 10.31 -8.64 5.96
C PHE A 197 9.80 -9.08 4.59
N GLU A 198 10.58 -9.90 3.87
CA GLU A 198 10.22 -10.33 2.52
C GLU A 198 9.01 -11.25 2.53
N ASN A 199 8.88 -12.11 3.55
CA ASN A 199 7.71 -12.97 3.70
C ASN A 199 6.46 -12.16 4.07
N LYS A 200 6.58 -11.14 4.93
CA LYS A 200 5.47 -10.21 5.21
C LYS A 200 4.97 -9.58 3.91
N LEU A 201 5.86 -9.03 3.08
CA LEU A 201 5.45 -8.43 1.80
C LEU A 201 4.83 -9.43 0.83
N ARG A 202 5.37 -10.65 0.69
CA ARG A 202 4.76 -11.70 -0.14
C ARG A 202 3.35 -12.05 0.32
N MET A 203 3.16 -12.19 1.63
CA MET A 203 1.86 -12.48 2.21
C MET A 203 0.90 -11.32 2.04
N THR A 204 1.35 -10.07 2.22
CA THR A 204 0.55 -8.87 1.94
C THR A 204 0.08 -8.85 0.48
N ASP A 205 0.97 -9.13 -0.49
CA ASP A 205 0.61 -9.19 -1.91
C ASP A 205 -0.49 -10.22 -2.17
N LEU A 206 -0.33 -11.43 -1.63
CA LEU A 206 -1.28 -12.53 -1.78
C LEU A 206 -2.63 -12.23 -1.10
N LEU A 207 -2.60 -11.68 0.12
CA LEU A 207 -3.82 -11.35 0.87
C LEU A 207 -4.59 -10.21 0.21
N TYR A 208 -3.93 -9.20 -0.33
CA TYR A 208 -4.59 -8.15 -1.09
C TYR A 208 -5.32 -8.73 -2.31
N LEU A 209 -4.65 -9.59 -3.09
CA LEU A 209 -5.27 -10.22 -4.26
C LEU A 209 -6.44 -11.13 -3.87
N TYR A 210 -6.27 -11.91 -2.80
CA TYR A 210 -7.31 -12.78 -2.26
C TYR A 210 -8.52 -11.98 -1.77
N GLU A 211 -8.30 -10.90 -1.01
CA GLU A 211 -9.36 -10.02 -0.54
C GLU A 211 -10.10 -9.40 -1.72
N MET A 212 -9.38 -8.86 -2.71
CA MET A 212 -10.01 -8.29 -3.91
C MET A 212 -10.85 -9.30 -4.69
N LYS A 213 -10.40 -10.55 -4.81
CA LYS A 213 -11.16 -11.62 -5.46
C LYS A 213 -12.42 -12.02 -4.70
N ASN A 214 -12.42 -11.82 -3.38
CA ASN A 214 -13.51 -12.18 -2.47
C ASN A 214 -14.30 -10.99 -1.95
N LYS A 215 -14.03 -9.77 -2.45
CA LYS A 215 -14.57 -8.51 -1.93
C LYS A 215 -16.10 -8.52 -1.86
N GLU A 216 -16.77 -8.89 -2.95
CA GLU A 216 -18.24 -8.97 -3.00
C GLU A 216 -18.80 -9.94 -1.95
N ARG A 217 -18.17 -11.11 -1.77
CA ARG A 217 -18.56 -12.09 -0.74
C ARG A 217 -18.36 -11.55 0.67
N PHE A 218 -17.24 -10.88 0.92
CA PHE A 218 -16.95 -10.28 2.23
C PHE A 218 -17.93 -9.15 2.56
N GLU A 219 -18.22 -8.29 1.60
CA GLU A 219 -19.22 -7.23 1.71
C GLU A 219 -20.62 -7.81 1.95
N GLU A 220 -21.01 -8.85 1.22
CA GLU A 220 -22.30 -9.54 1.42
C GLU A 220 -22.41 -10.14 2.83
N ASP A 221 -21.38 -10.83 3.29
CA ASP A 221 -21.33 -11.42 4.63
C ASP A 221 -21.50 -10.36 5.73
N LEU A 222 -20.91 -9.17 5.55
CA LEU A 222 -20.90 -8.06 6.52
C LEU A 222 -22.06 -7.07 6.35
N SER A 223 -22.81 -7.12 5.25
CA SER A 223 -23.90 -6.18 4.93
C SER A 223 -25.16 -6.35 5.78
N LYS A 224 -25.27 -7.47 6.52
CA LYS A 224 -26.45 -7.79 7.34
C LYS A 224 -26.52 -6.89 8.57
N ASN A 225 -27.71 -6.74 9.15
CA ASN A 225 -27.88 -6.06 10.44
C ASN A 225 -27.32 -6.94 11.57
N LEU A 226 -26.00 -6.91 11.71
CA LEU A 226 -25.23 -7.76 12.62
C LEU A 226 -24.83 -6.96 13.86
N SER A 227 -24.92 -7.60 15.02
CA SER A 227 -24.27 -7.14 16.23
C SER A 227 -22.74 -7.14 16.08
N PRO A 228 -22.01 -6.37 16.91
CA PRO A 228 -20.55 -6.38 16.89
C PRO A 228 -19.93 -7.77 17.03
N ALA A 229 -20.49 -8.62 17.90
CA ALA A 229 -20.00 -10.00 18.12
C ALA A 229 -20.19 -10.90 16.90
N GLU A 230 -21.28 -10.73 16.15
CA GLU A 230 -21.51 -11.46 14.91
C GLU A 230 -20.54 -11.01 13.81
N LYS A 231 -20.28 -9.70 13.69
CA LYS A 231 -19.24 -9.19 12.79
C LYS A 231 -17.87 -9.76 13.12
N ASP A 232 -17.51 -9.80 14.40
CA ASP A 232 -16.24 -10.39 14.85
C ASP A 232 -16.13 -11.88 14.51
N THR A 233 -17.23 -12.63 14.65
CA THR A 233 -17.27 -14.04 14.26
C THR A 233 -17.04 -14.24 12.76
N ILE A 234 -17.62 -13.37 11.93
CA ILE A 234 -17.39 -13.38 10.48
C ILE A 234 -15.94 -13.04 10.14
N TYR A 235 -15.37 -11.99 10.74
CA TYR A 235 -13.97 -11.63 10.54
C TYR A 235 -13.01 -12.74 10.97
N LEU A 236 -13.29 -13.45 12.06
CA LEU A 236 -12.49 -14.61 12.50
C LEU A 236 -12.55 -15.75 11.47
N ARG A 237 -13.74 -16.03 10.92
CA ARG A 237 -13.89 -17.02 9.84
C ARG A 237 -13.08 -16.62 8.61
N HIS A 238 -13.22 -15.37 8.12
CA HIS A 238 -12.44 -14.89 6.99
C HIS A 238 -10.94 -14.98 7.28
N THR A 239 -10.50 -14.60 8.48
CA THR A 239 -9.10 -14.73 8.92
C THR A 239 -8.61 -16.17 8.82
N HIS A 240 -9.39 -17.13 9.31
CA HIS A 240 -9.03 -18.55 9.21
C HIS A 240 -8.94 -19.04 7.76
N GLU A 241 -9.85 -18.59 6.88
CA GLU A 241 -9.79 -18.86 5.44
C GLU A 241 -8.50 -18.30 4.82
N GLY A 242 -8.11 -17.07 5.17
CA GLY A 242 -6.88 -16.42 4.72
C GLY A 242 -5.61 -17.11 5.21
N VAL A 243 -5.57 -17.53 6.48
CA VAL A 243 -4.46 -18.34 7.04
C VAL A 243 -4.34 -19.67 6.31
N THR A 244 -5.45 -20.37 6.11
CA THR A 244 -5.50 -21.65 5.40
C THR A 244 -5.01 -21.48 3.96
N PHE A 245 -5.46 -20.42 3.28
CA PHE A 245 -4.99 -20.06 1.94
C PHE A 245 -3.47 -19.92 1.91
N LEU A 246 -2.90 -19.08 2.78
CA LEU A 246 -1.44 -18.86 2.81
C LEU A 246 -0.64 -20.14 3.12
N GLN A 247 -1.17 -21.03 3.96
CA GLN A 247 -0.50 -22.28 4.33
C GLN A 247 -0.42 -23.32 3.20
N ARG A 248 -1.22 -23.16 2.12
CA ARG A 248 -1.15 -24.04 0.94
C ARG A 248 0.18 -23.94 0.18
N GLU A 249 0.98 -22.89 0.42
CA GLU A 249 2.32 -22.76 -0.16
C GLU A 249 3.15 -24.04 -0.05
N LYS A 250 3.11 -24.72 1.11
CA LYS A 250 3.86 -25.97 1.34
C LYS A 250 3.38 -27.12 0.45
N GLU A 251 2.07 -27.22 0.27
CA GLU A 251 1.46 -28.23 -0.60
C GLU A 251 1.79 -27.95 -2.07
N ILE A 252 1.65 -26.69 -2.50
CA ILE A 252 1.97 -26.24 -3.85
C ILE A 252 3.45 -26.51 -4.15
N TYR A 253 4.37 -26.14 -3.24
CA TYR A 253 5.79 -26.40 -3.37
C TYR A 253 6.10 -27.88 -3.52
N LYS A 254 5.51 -28.73 -2.66
CA LYS A 254 5.66 -30.17 -2.75
C LYS A 254 5.23 -30.67 -4.12
N LYS A 255 4.06 -30.26 -4.61
CA LYS A 255 3.53 -30.68 -5.91
C LYS A 255 4.46 -30.27 -7.06
N VAL A 256 4.89 -29.01 -7.14
CA VAL A 256 5.78 -28.57 -8.23
C VAL A 256 7.14 -29.24 -8.22
N ALA A 257 7.62 -29.67 -7.04
CA ALA A 257 8.91 -30.34 -6.88
C ALA A 257 8.87 -31.84 -7.18
N THR A 258 7.75 -32.53 -6.87
CA THR A 258 7.67 -33.99 -6.99
C THR A 258 6.96 -34.49 -8.24
N ASP A 259 6.13 -33.65 -8.86
CA ASP A 259 5.41 -34.02 -10.09
C ASP A 259 6.41 -34.25 -11.23
N PRO A 260 6.43 -35.43 -11.90
CA PRO A 260 7.42 -35.74 -12.93
C PRO A 260 7.39 -34.82 -14.15
N GLU A 261 6.21 -34.30 -14.51
CA GLU A 261 6.02 -33.40 -15.66
C GLU A 261 6.49 -31.97 -15.30
N ILE A 262 6.22 -31.54 -14.06
CA ILE A 262 6.64 -30.21 -13.60
C ILE A 262 8.11 -30.19 -13.17
N ASN A 263 8.54 -31.10 -12.30
CA ASN A 263 9.93 -31.31 -11.84
C ASN A 263 10.75 -30.01 -11.69
N ALA A 264 10.20 -29.03 -10.96
CA ALA A 264 10.86 -27.77 -10.68
C ALA A 264 11.70 -27.90 -9.40
N SER A 265 12.87 -27.28 -9.34
CA SER A 265 13.73 -27.34 -8.15
C SER A 265 14.39 -25.99 -7.84
N GLY A 266 14.84 -25.84 -6.58
CA GLY A 266 15.48 -24.63 -6.08
C GLY A 266 14.65 -23.38 -6.34
N LYS A 267 15.30 -22.32 -6.86
CA LYS A 267 14.63 -21.05 -7.17
C LYS A 267 13.50 -21.19 -8.18
N LEU A 268 13.58 -22.11 -9.14
CA LEU A 268 12.47 -22.30 -10.07
C LEU A 268 11.21 -22.81 -9.36
N ALA A 269 11.36 -23.74 -8.42
CA ALA A 269 10.25 -24.23 -7.62
C ALA A 269 9.66 -23.12 -6.75
N GLU A 270 10.48 -22.39 -6.00
CA GLU A 270 10.04 -21.25 -5.15
C GLU A 270 9.22 -20.23 -5.95
N ARG A 271 9.73 -19.82 -7.12
CA ARG A 271 9.06 -18.83 -7.97
C ARG A 271 7.77 -19.36 -8.57
N LEU A 272 7.79 -20.60 -9.07
CA LEU A 272 6.60 -21.24 -9.63
C LEU A 272 5.52 -21.42 -8.56
N THR A 273 5.89 -21.82 -7.34
CA THR A 273 4.98 -21.89 -6.19
C THR A 273 4.32 -20.55 -5.93
N TYR A 274 5.10 -19.46 -5.86
CA TYR A 274 4.56 -18.13 -5.63
C TYR A 274 3.64 -17.66 -6.76
N GLN A 275 3.99 -17.91 -8.04
CA GLN A 275 3.13 -17.56 -9.18
C GLN A 275 1.82 -18.38 -9.22
N ILE A 276 1.87 -19.67 -8.86
CA ILE A 276 0.65 -20.49 -8.70
C ILE A 276 -0.22 -19.91 -7.59
N HIS A 277 0.37 -19.52 -6.47
CA HIS A 277 -0.37 -18.96 -5.35
C HIS A 277 -1.01 -17.60 -5.70
N ILE A 278 -0.30 -16.76 -6.47
CA ILE A 278 -0.86 -15.53 -7.07
C ILE A 278 -2.02 -15.86 -8.01
N TYR A 279 -1.89 -16.87 -8.87
CA TYR A 279 -2.97 -17.31 -9.75
C TYR A 279 -4.21 -17.70 -8.93
N GLU A 280 -4.03 -18.50 -7.87
CA GLU A 280 -5.12 -18.91 -7.00
C GLU A 280 -5.78 -17.71 -6.29
N ALA A 281 -4.98 -16.73 -5.84
CA ALA A 281 -5.50 -15.48 -5.26
C ALA A 281 -6.34 -14.69 -6.28
N CYS A 282 -5.87 -14.57 -7.52
CA CYS A 282 -6.51 -13.81 -8.59
C CYS A 282 -7.76 -14.49 -9.17
N HIS A 283 -7.80 -15.82 -9.20
CA HIS A 283 -8.83 -16.58 -9.92
C HIS A 283 -9.75 -17.40 -9.02
N GLY A 284 -9.38 -17.62 -7.75
CA GLY A 284 -10.15 -18.42 -6.80
C GLY A 284 -10.18 -19.92 -7.12
N LYS A 285 -9.24 -20.41 -7.93
CA LYS A 285 -9.13 -21.82 -8.35
C LYS A 285 -7.68 -22.21 -8.60
N THR A 286 -7.38 -23.49 -8.46
CA THR A 286 -6.07 -24.06 -8.79
C THR A 286 -5.84 -24.06 -10.30
N PRO A 287 -4.65 -23.67 -10.80
CA PRO A 287 -4.34 -23.73 -12.22
C PRO A 287 -4.31 -25.17 -12.72
N THR A 288 -4.70 -25.35 -13.98
CA THR A 288 -4.54 -26.61 -14.69
C THR A 288 -3.06 -26.93 -14.90
N GLU A 289 -2.75 -28.21 -15.11
CA GLU A 289 -1.37 -28.66 -15.38
C GLU A 289 -0.73 -27.92 -16.58
N LYS A 290 -1.51 -27.68 -17.64
CA LYS A 290 -1.08 -26.90 -18.81
C LYS A 290 -0.71 -25.46 -18.43
N GLU A 291 -1.51 -24.81 -17.60
CA GLU A 291 -1.23 -23.45 -17.11
C GLU A 291 0.02 -23.43 -16.23
N VAL A 292 0.23 -24.44 -15.39
CA VAL A 292 1.44 -24.58 -14.57
C VAL A 292 2.69 -24.76 -15.43
N LEU A 293 2.65 -25.64 -16.44
CA LEU A 293 3.77 -25.85 -17.37
C LEU A 293 4.07 -24.60 -18.20
N LEU A 294 3.03 -23.86 -18.59
CA LEU A 294 3.19 -22.58 -19.28
C LEU A 294 3.85 -21.53 -18.36
N MET A 295 3.38 -21.38 -17.12
CA MET A 295 4.01 -20.51 -16.13
C MET A 295 5.47 -20.89 -15.89
N LYS A 296 5.77 -22.18 -15.71
CA LYS A 296 7.14 -22.70 -15.53
C LYS A 296 8.04 -22.28 -16.70
N THR A 297 7.62 -22.56 -17.94
CA THR A 297 8.37 -22.23 -19.15
C THR A 297 8.59 -20.72 -19.27
N THR A 298 7.55 -19.94 -19.00
CA THR A 298 7.61 -18.48 -19.01
C THR A 298 8.58 -17.95 -17.97
N ILE A 299 8.57 -18.46 -16.74
CA ILE A 299 9.53 -18.09 -15.69
C ILE A 299 10.95 -18.40 -16.16
N GLN A 300 11.23 -19.63 -16.61
CA GLN A 300 12.56 -20.04 -17.07
C GLN A 300 13.10 -19.13 -18.18
N ASN A 301 12.26 -18.79 -19.16
CA ASN A 301 12.65 -17.90 -20.26
C ASN A 301 12.88 -16.45 -19.81
N SER A 302 12.05 -15.96 -18.88
CA SER A 302 12.11 -14.58 -18.39
C SER A 302 13.33 -14.34 -17.51
N VAL A 303 13.70 -15.34 -16.70
CA VAL A 303 14.78 -15.22 -15.72
C VAL A 303 16.14 -15.65 -16.29
N LYS A 304 16.15 -16.20 -17.50
CA LYS A 304 17.37 -16.55 -18.23
C LYS A 304 18.21 -15.29 -18.42
N ASP A 305 19.47 -15.37 -18.00
CA ASP A 305 20.48 -14.30 -18.09
C ASP A 305 20.34 -13.14 -17.07
N LEU A 306 19.41 -13.22 -16.12
CA LEU A 306 19.27 -12.21 -15.05
C LEU A 306 20.41 -12.22 -14.02
N ALA A 307 21.32 -13.20 -14.08
CA ALA A 307 22.52 -13.25 -13.23
C ALA A 307 23.44 -12.02 -13.38
N SER A 308 23.24 -11.24 -14.46
CA SER A 308 23.95 -10.00 -14.77
C SER A 308 23.31 -8.73 -14.19
N ILE A 309 22.10 -8.80 -13.61
CA ILE A 309 21.52 -7.64 -12.92
C ILE A 309 22.41 -7.33 -11.71
N SER A 310 23.17 -6.24 -11.81
CA SER A 310 23.96 -5.71 -10.70
C SER A 310 23.07 -5.51 -9.49
N SER A 311 23.39 -6.21 -8.40
CA SER A 311 22.64 -6.05 -7.15
C SER A 311 22.87 -4.69 -6.51
N ASN A 312 23.84 -3.87 -6.94
CA ASN A 312 24.15 -2.54 -6.37
C ASN A 312 24.10 -2.49 -4.83
N GLY A 313 24.53 -3.57 -4.14
CA GLY A 313 24.49 -3.67 -2.68
C GLY A 313 23.15 -4.09 -2.05
N VAL A 314 22.12 -4.33 -2.86
CA VAL A 314 20.79 -4.84 -2.44
C VAL A 314 20.87 -6.32 -2.06
N SER A 315 20.17 -6.71 -1.00
CA SER A 315 20.07 -8.09 -0.53
C SER A 315 19.48 -9.03 -1.60
N ARG A 316 20.00 -10.27 -1.67
CA ARG A 316 19.47 -11.32 -2.57
C ARG A 316 17.97 -11.57 -2.37
N ASN A 317 17.48 -11.50 -1.13
CA ASN A 317 16.06 -11.73 -0.85
C ASN A 317 15.16 -10.64 -1.44
N ILE A 318 15.62 -9.37 -1.44
CA ILE A 318 14.91 -8.25 -2.07
C ILE A 318 14.91 -8.43 -3.59
N GLN A 319 16.06 -8.79 -4.17
CA GLN A 319 16.15 -9.08 -5.60
C GLN A 319 15.21 -10.21 -6.01
N ASP A 320 15.15 -11.30 -5.24
CA ASP A 320 14.23 -12.40 -5.50
C ASP A 320 12.75 -11.95 -5.44
N LEU A 321 12.37 -11.19 -4.41
CA LEU A 321 11.00 -10.66 -4.30
C LEU A 321 10.65 -9.71 -5.46
N ALA A 322 11.57 -8.84 -5.86
CA ALA A 322 11.38 -7.92 -6.97
C ALA A 322 11.15 -8.66 -8.30
N ILE A 323 11.91 -9.73 -8.55
CA ILE A 323 11.70 -10.56 -9.74
C ILE A 323 10.35 -11.26 -9.67
N ASP A 324 9.97 -11.77 -8.50
CA ASP A 324 8.71 -12.49 -8.33
C ASP A 324 7.48 -11.61 -8.51
N ARG A 325 7.52 -10.36 -8.02
CA ARG A 325 6.49 -9.36 -8.31
C ARG A 325 6.43 -9.02 -9.80
N SER A 326 7.59 -8.89 -10.44
CA SER A 326 7.68 -8.58 -11.88
C SER A 326 7.13 -9.73 -12.74
N LEU A 327 7.31 -10.99 -12.31
CA LEU A 327 6.84 -12.18 -13.02
C LEU A 327 5.30 -12.27 -13.07
N LYS A 328 4.57 -11.69 -12.10
CA LYS A 328 3.09 -11.74 -12.08
C LYS A 328 2.48 -11.28 -13.40
N ALA A 329 2.86 -10.10 -13.88
CA ALA A 329 2.31 -9.54 -15.11
C ALA A 329 2.73 -10.36 -16.35
N VAL A 330 3.91 -10.96 -16.32
CA VAL A 330 4.46 -11.77 -17.40
C VAL A 330 3.72 -13.11 -17.51
N CYS A 331 3.54 -13.81 -16.39
CA CYS A 331 2.79 -15.05 -16.33
C CYS A 331 1.32 -14.84 -16.72
N GLU A 332 0.67 -13.79 -16.22
CA GLU A 332 -0.72 -13.45 -16.56
C GLU A 332 -0.92 -13.22 -18.07
N LYS A 333 -0.01 -12.48 -18.72
CA LYS A 333 -0.06 -12.25 -20.17
C LYS A 333 0.14 -13.54 -20.95
N SER A 334 1.09 -14.36 -20.53
CA SER A 334 1.37 -15.66 -21.14
C SER A 334 0.14 -16.58 -21.08
N LEU A 335 -0.54 -16.64 -19.94
CA LEU A 335 -1.75 -17.45 -19.75
C LEU A 335 -2.91 -17.01 -20.65
N LYS A 336 -2.99 -15.72 -21.01
CA LYS A 336 -3.98 -15.17 -21.93
C LYS A 336 -3.70 -15.44 -23.41
N GLY A 337 -2.67 -16.23 -23.73
CA GLY A 337 -2.30 -16.56 -25.11
C GLY A 337 -1.79 -15.38 -25.93
N GLN A 338 -1.39 -14.29 -25.26
CA GLN A 338 -0.72 -13.18 -25.93
C GLN A 338 0.71 -13.63 -26.23
N GLU A 339 1.14 -13.61 -27.51
CA GLU A 339 2.55 -13.83 -27.88
C GLU A 339 3.40 -12.77 -27.18
N PHE A 340 3.90 -13.12 -26.00
CA PHE A 340 4.63 -12.21 -25.16
C PHE A 340 6.11 -12.36 -25.44
N ARG A 341 6.61 -11.61 -26.43
CA ARG A 341 8.03 -11.36 -26.55
C ARG A 341 8.39 -10.33 -25.48
N ILE A 342 8.91 -10.80 -24.35
CA ILE A 342 9.39 -9.93 -23.28
C ILE A 342 10.45 -9.02 -23.87
N ASP A 343 10.22 -7.71 -23.88
CA ASP A 343 11.33 -6.78 -24.00
C ASP A 343 12.16 -6.94 -22.72
N LYS A 344 13.32 -7.60 -22.85
CA LYS A 344 14.20 -7.88 -21.72
C LYS A 344 14.63 -6.58 -21.02
N SER A 345 14.80 -5.49 -21.77
CA SER A 345 15.16 -4.19 -21.21
C SER A 345 14.06 -3.67 -20.30
N ASP A 346 12.81 -3.73 -20.75
CA ASP A 346 11.66 -3.28 -19.97
C ASP A 346 11.45 -4.13 -18.71
N PHE A 347 11.60 -5.46 -18.84
CA PHE A 347 11.47 -6.37 -17.69
C PHE A 347 12.56 -6.13 -16.63
N ILE A 348 13.82 -5.93 -17.06
CA ILE A 348 14.93 -5.58 -16.16
C ILE A 348 14.66 -4.22 -15.49
N GLY A 349 14.19 -3.22 -16.25
CA GLY A 349 13.81 -1.92 -15.70
C GLY A 349 12.71 -2.02 -14.64
N HIS A 350 11.71 -2.88 -14.87
CA HIS A 350 10.65 -3.16 -13.89
C HIS A 350 11.20 -3.82 -12.62
N ILE A 351 12.12 -4.79 -12.75
CA ILE A 351 12.78 -5.42 -11.60
C ILE A 351 13.57 -4.38 -10.79
N GLN A 352 14.32 -3.51 -11.46
CA GLN A 352 15.08 -2.44 -10.79
C GLN A 352 14.17 -1.46 -10.04
N SER A 353 13.05 -1.08 -10.65
CA SER A 353 11.99 -0.27 -10.01
C SER A 353 11.48 -0.95 -8.73
N GLU A 354 11.12 -2.23 -8.82
CA GLU A 354 10.63 -3.00 -7.67
C GLU A 354 11.70 -3.14 -6.57
N MET A 355 12.97 -3.38 -6.94
CA MET A 355 14.07 -3.42 -5.98
C MET A 355 14.22 -2.08 -5.23
N SER A 356 14.09 -0.95 -5.93
CA SER A 356 14.13 0.39 -5.33
C SER A 356 12.98 0.57 -4.32
N HIS A 357 11.75 0.20 -4.69
CA HIS A 357 10.58 0.29 -3.79
C HIS A 357 10.72 -0.61 -2.55
N ILE A 358 11.06 -1.88 -2.73
CA ILE A 358 11.18 -2.84 -1.63
C ILE A 358 12.29 -2.43 -0.67
N SER A 359 13.41 -1.90 -1.18
CA SER A 359 14.51 -1.40 -0.35
C SER A 359 14.07 -0.22 0.52
N LYS A 360 13.33 0.75 -0.05
CA LYS A 360 12.76 1.87 0.71
C LYS A 360 11.84 1.39 1.83
N GLN A 361 10.96 0.42 1.55
CA GLN A 361 10.07 -0.15 2.55
C GLN A 361 10.84 -0.86 3.68
N ARG A 362 11.94 -1.55 3.36
CA ARG A 362 12.80 -2.20 4.36
C ARG A 362 13.48 -1.18 5.27
N ASP A 363 13.99 -0.09 4.70
CA ASP A 363 14.62 0.98 5.48
C ASP A 363 13.61 1.61 6.45
N ILE A 364 12.36 1.77 6.01
CA ILE A 364 11.26 2.24 6.85
C ILE A 364 11.00 1.26 8.00
N GLU A 365 10.89 -0.05 7.73
CA GLU A 365 10.68 -1.07 8.77
C GLU A 365 11.79 -1.02 9.82
N ILE A 366 13.06 -0.91 9.39
CA ILE A 366 14.20 -0.83 10.29
C ILE A 366 14.10 0.39 11.20
N VAL A 367 13.82 1.57 10.63
CA VAL A 367 13.70 2.82 11.40
C VAL A 367 12.54 2.75 12.39
N GLN A 368 11.40 2.19 11.99
CA GLN A 368 10.24 2.00 12.86
C GLN A 368 10.53 1.05 14.01
N ASN A 369 11.14 -0.11 13.73
CA ASN A 369 11.49 -1.09 14.77
C ASN A 369 12.48 -0.50 15.77
N GLN A 370 13.49 0.25 15.31
CA GLN A 370 14.43 0.95 16.19
C GLN A 370 13.75 2.01 17.07
N ALA A 371 12.76 2.72 16.54
CA ALA A 371 11.99 3.69 17.32
C ALA A 371 11.13 2.99 18.38
N LEU A 372 10.49 1.87 18.02
CA LEU A 372 9.64 1.10 18.92
C LEU A 372 10.46 0.48 20.06
N GLU A 373 11.63 -0.07 19.76
CA GLU A 373 12.56 -0.59 20.78
C GLU A 373 12.98 0.49 21.77
N LYS A 374 13.23 1.73 21.30
CA LYS A 374 13.55 2.88 22.15
C LYS A 374 12.38 3.27 23.05
N GLU A 375 11.15 3.35 22.52
CA GLU A 375 9.96 3.65 23.34
C GLU A 375 9.72 2.59 24.42
N ILE A 376 9.86 1.31 24.07
CA ILE A 376 9.74 0.19 25.02
C ILE A 376 10.81 0.30 26.12
N ALA A 377 12.06 0.60 25.76
CA ALA A 377 13.14 0.77 26.72
C ALA A 377 12.88 1.95 27.67
N MET A 378 12.45 3.09 27.15
CA MET A 378 12.12 4.28 27.95
C MET A 378 10.94 4.03 28.91
N THR A 379 9.94 3.27 28.48
CA THR A 379 8.77 2.93 29.31
C THR A 379 9.16 2.00 30.46
N LYS A 380 10.03 1.00 30.18
CA LYS A 380 10.59 0.12 31.21
C LYS A 380 11.43 0.88 32.23
N ASP A 381 12.24 1.84 31.80
CA ASP A 381 13.08 2.63 32.72
C ASP A 381 12.21 3.49 33.67
N ARG A 382 11.14 4.11 33.14
CA ARG A 382 10.16 4.86 33.95
C ARG A 382 9.43 3.99 34.98
N SER A 383 9.18 2.72 34.68
CA SER A 383 8.51 1.80 35.62
C SER A 383 9.43 1.29 36.73
N HIS A 384 10.76 1.40 36.61
CA HIS A 384 11.71 1.06 37.69
C HIS A 384 11.98 2.26 38.64
N GLY A 385 11.60 3.48 38.25
CA GLY A 385 11.76 4.69 39.06
C GLY A 385 10.60 5.03 40.00
N LEU A 386 9.51 4.26 39.97
CA LEU A 386 8.38 4.39 40.91
C LEU A 386 8.31 3.12 41.77
N THR A 387 8.97 3.18 42.93
CA THR A 387 8.68 2.29 44.06
C THR A 387 7.80 3.07 45.05
N LEU A 388 6.78 2.40 45.57
CA LEU A 388 5.82 2.91 46.57
C LEU A 388 6.52 3.32 47.87
#